data_AF-R4MKR0-F1
#
_entry.id   AF-R4MKR0-F1
#
_cell.length_a   1.000
_cell.length_b   1.000
_cell.length_c   1.000
_cell.angle_alpha   90.00
_cell.angle_beta   90.00
_cell.angle_gamma   90.00
#
_symmetry.space_group_name_H-M   'P 1'
#
loop_
_entity.id
_entity.type
_entity.pdbx_description
1 polymer ?
#
loop_
_entity_poly.entity_id
_entity_poly.type
_entity_poly.pdbx_seq_one_letter_code
_entity_poly.pdbx_strand_id
1 'polypeptide(L)'
;MLSTHGNTVAVAAADFSPEEQQGSSQIGSALLPATAPRRLSPRVVAAPFDPAVGAALAAAGTNPTVPTYLDPSLFVRIAHESITARRQDALGAMLWRSLEPNAAPRTQILVPPASWSLASDDAQVILTALATAIRSGLAVPRPLPAVIADAAARTEPPEPPGAYSAARGRFNDDITTQIGGQVARLWKLTSALTIDDRTGLTGVQYTAPLREDMLRALSQSLPPDTRNGLAQQRLAVVGKTIDDLFGAVTIVNPGGSYTLATEHSPLPLALHNGLAVPIRVRLQVDAPPGMTVADVGQIELPPGYLPLRVPIEVNFTQRVAVDVSLRTPDGVALGEPVRLSVHSNAYGKVLFAITLSAAAVLVTLAGRRLWHRVPWPA
;
A
#
# COMPACT_ATOMS: atom_id res chain seq x y z
N MET A 1 14.53 -3.33 -12.20
CA MET A 1 14.76 -4.79 -12.22
C MET A 1 14.83 -5.40 -13.63
N LEU A 2 14.38 -4.75 -14.72
CA LEU A 2 14.47 -5.27 -16.11
C LEU A 2 15.64 -4.69 -16.94
N SER A 3 16.42 -3.76 -16.40
CA SER A 3 17.49 -3.05 -17.14
C SER A 3 18.84 -3.77 -17.16
N THR A 4 19.01 -4.81 -16.33
CA THR A 4 20.27 -5.55 -16.12
C THR A 4 20.32 -6.90 -16.85
N HIS A 5 19.29 -7.27 -17.60
CA HIS A 5 19.24 -8.52 -18.38
C HIS A 5 19.21 -8.19 -19.88
N GLY A 6 19.66 -9.14 -20.71
CA GLY A 6 19.73 -8.99 -22.17
C GLY A 6 18.37 -8.79 -22.85
N ASN A 7 18.26 -9.11 -24.14
CA ASN A 7 16.99 -9.06 -24.85
C ASN A 7 15.92 -9.90 -24.12
N THR A 8 14.77 -9.29 -23.83
CA THR A 8 13.62 -9.91 -23.16
C THR A 8 12.62 -10.42 -24.19
N VAL A 9 12.16 -11.66 -24.02
CA VAL A 9 11.08 -12.24 -24.83
C VAL A 9 9.82 -12.28 -23.98
N ALA A 10 8.77 -11.58 -24.43
CA ALA A 10 7.46 -11.56 -23.77
C ALA A 10 6.51 -12.51 -24.51
N VAL A 11 6.04 -13.56 -23.84
CA VAL A 11 4.95 -14.41 -24.35
C VAL A 11 3.62 -13.74 -23.98
N ALA A 12 2.87 -13.30 -24.98
CA ALA A 12 1.63 -12.53 -24.80
C ALA A 12 0.57 -12.94 -25.81
N ALA A 13 -0.69 -12.64 -25.55
CA ALA A 13 -1.74 -12.87 -26.55
C ALA A 13 -1.47 -12.01 -27.79
N ALA A 14 -1.73 -12.56 -28.97
CA ALA A 14 -1.72 -11.79 -30.21
C ALA A 14 -2.88 -10.78 -30.22
N ASP A 15 -2.63 -9.59 -30.78
CA ASP A 15 -3.69 -8.62 -31.03
C ASP A 15 -4.64 -9.21 -32.08
N PHE A 16 -5.94 -9.14 -31.80
CA PHE A 16 -6.97 -9.65 -32.70
C PHE A 16 -8.24 -8.81 -32.56
N SER A 17 -8.59 -8.09 -33.63
CA SER A 17 -9.86 -7.39 -33.77
C SER A 17 -10.56 -7.86 -35.04
N PRO A 18 -11.75 -8.49 -34.94
CA PRO A 18 -12.49 -8.94 -36.11
C PRO A 18 -12.90 -7.78 -37.03
N GLU A 19 -13.14 -6.59 -36.47
CA GLU A 19 -13.59 -5.39 -37.21
C GLU A 19 -12.49 -4.84 -38.13
N GLU A 20 -11.24 -4.85 -37.68
CA GLU A 20 -10.07 -4.44 -38.50
C GLU A 20 -9.78 -5.44 -39.63
N GLN A 21 -10.11 -6.72 -39.44
CA GLN A 21 -9.86 -7.77 -40.42
C GLN A 21 -10.95 -7.88 -41.50
N GLN A 22 -12.19 -7.44 -41.23
CA GLN A 22 -13.28 -7.40 -42.22
C GLN A 22 -13.03 -6.42 -43.38
N GLY A 23 -12.18 -5.41 -43.19
CA GLY A 23 -11.75 -4.49 -44.25
C GLY A 23 -10.71 -5.07 -45.23
N SER A 24 -10.19 -6.27 -44.96
CA SER A 24 -9.16 -6.92 -45.79
C SER A 24 -9.81 -7.91 -46.78
N SER A 25 -9.78 -7.57 -48.07
CA SER A 25 -10.45 -8.29 -49.17
C SER A 25 -9.82 -9.65 -49.56
N GLN A 26 -9.41 -10.47 -48.59
CA GLN A 26 -8.95 -11.85 -48.81
C GLN A 26 -9.85 -12.84 -48.09
N ILE A 27 -11.01 -13.10 -48.70
CA ILE A 27 -11.96 -14.14 -48.31
C ILE A 27 -11.27 -15.50 -48.55
N GLY A 28 -10.63 -16.05 -47.52
CA GLY A 28 -9.96 -17.35 -47.57
C GLY A 28 -8.83 -17.53 -46.54
N SER A 29 -8.14 -16.45 -46.17
CA SER A 29 -7.09 -16.44 -45.12
C SER A 29 -7.38 -15.45 -43.98
N ALA A 30 -8.56 -14.82 -44.01
CA ALA A 30 -8.98 -13.76 -43.10
C ALA A 30 -9.59 -14.32 -41.81
N LEU A 31 -9.21 -13.74 -40.66
CA LEU A 31 -9.61 -14.03 -39.27
C LEU A 31 -8.65 -14.88 -38.41
N LEU A 32 -7.39 -15.08 -38.80
CA LEU A 32 -6.39 -15.66 -37.89
C LEU A 32 -5.59 -14.58 -37.16
N PRO A 33 -5.30 -14.74 -35.86
CA PRO A 33 -4.44 -13.82 -35.12
C PRO A 33 -2.99 -13.89 -35.60
N ALA A 34 -2.33 -12.72 -35.63
CA ALA A 34 -0.93 -12.62 -36.01
C ALA A 34 -0.01 -13.13 -34.88
N THR A 35 0.38 -14.41 -34.97
CA THR A 35 1.24 -15.06 -33.96
C THR A 35 2.73 -15.07 -34.30
N ALA A 36 3.14 -14.32 -35.32
CA ALA A 36 4.55 -14.15 -35.65
C ALA A 36 5.26 -13.30 -34.57
N PRO A 37 6.49 -13.64 -34.15
CA PRO A 37 7.26 -12.80 -33.24
C PRO A 37 7.47 -11.40 -33.81
N ARG A 38 7.27 -10.37 -32.97
CA ARG A 38 7.41 -8.96 -33.35
C ARG A 38 8.19 -8.18 -32.30
N ARG A 39 9.03 -7.24 -32.73
CA ARG A 39 9.84 -6.42 -31.82
C ARG A 39 9.00 -5.28 -31.27
N LEU A 40 8.85 -5.18 -29.94
CA LEU A 40 8.12 -4.10 -29.28
C LEU A 40 9.02 -2.92 -28.91
N SER A 41 10.29 -3.20 -28.60
CA SER A 41 11.30 -2.19 -28.28
C SER A 41 12.71 -2.71 -28.63
N PRO A 42 13.76 -1.88 -28.56
CA PRO A 42 15.13 -2.35 -28.81
C PRO A 42 15.55 -3.56 -27.96
N ARG A 43 14.95 -3.73 -26.76
CA ARG A 43 15.27 -4.83 -25.84
C ARG A 43 14.13 -5.81 -25.62
N VAL A 44 12.95 -5.62 -26.21
CA VAL A 44 11.77 -6.47 -25.98
C VAL A 44 11.22 -6.99 -27.30
N VAL A 45 11.10 -8.31 -27.41
CA VAL A 45 10.42 -8.99 -28.51
C VAL A 45 9.21 -9.74 -27.95
N ALA A 46 8.04 -9.59 -28.57
CA ALA A 46 6.87 -10.39 -28.29
C ALA A 46 6.91 -11.71 -29.07
N ALA A 47 6.57 -12.81 -28.41
CA ALA A 47 6.26 -14.11 -29.02
C ALA A 47 4.76 -14.38 -28.81
N PRO A 48 3.89 -13.97 -29.76
CA PRO A 48 2.48 -13.99 -29.52
C PRO A 48 1.87 -15.40 -29.60
N PHE A 49 0.88 -15.68 -28.75
CA PHE A 49 0.06 -16.88 -28.82
C PHE A 49 -1.36 -16.54 -29.30
N ASP A 50 -2.09 -17.55 -29.76
CA ASP A 50 -3.45 -17.39 -30.25
C ASP A 50 -4.42 -17.14 -29.07
N PRO A 51 -5.06 -15.95 -28.98
CA PRO A 51 -5.95 -15.61 -27.87
C PRO A 51 -7.17 -16.55 -27.76
N ALA A 52 -7.69 -17.08 -28.87
CA ALA A 52 -8.84 -17.98 -28.85
C ALA A 52 -8.47 -19.34 -28.24
N VAL A 53 -7.26 -19.83 -28.51
CA VAL A 53 -6.74 -21.06 -27.92
C VAL A 53 -6.52 -20.88 -26.42
N GLY A 54 -5.93 -19.77 -26.00
CA GLY A 54 -5.79 -19.42 -24.59
C GLY A 54 -7.14 -19.31 -23.88
N ALA A 55 -8.14 -18.73 -24.53
CA ALA A 55 -9.51 -18.64 -24.01
C ALA A 55 -10.20 -20.01 -23.87
N ALA A 56 -10.06 -20.89 -24.87
CA ALA A 56 -10.60 -22.24 -24.79
C ALA A 56 -9.97 -23.06 -23.65
N LEU A 57 -8.66 -22.94 -23.46
CA LEU A 57 -7.97 -23.55 -22.31
C LEU A 57 -8.44 -22.97 -20.97
N ALA A 58 -8.65 -21.65 -20.90
CA ALA A 58 -9.14 -20.97 -19.70
C ALA A 58 -10.62 -21.28 -19.36
N ALA A 59 -11.41 -21.67 -20.35
CA ALA A 59 -12.77 -22.15 -20.19
C ALA A 59 -12.82 -23.61 -19.70
N ALA A 60 -11.76 -24.40 -19.90
CA ALA A 60 -11.73 -25.79 -19.44
C ALA A 60 -11.61 -25.90 -17.91
N GLY A 61 -12.25 -26.93 -17.34
CA GLY A 61 -12.21 -27.26 -15.93
C GLY A 61 -13.41 -26.79 -15.11
N THR A 62 -13.21 -26.71 -13.80
CA THR A 62 -14.26 -26.52 -12.79
C THR A 62 -14.63 -25.06 -12.55
N ASN A 63 -13.69 -24.14 -12.73
CA ASN A 63 -13.90 -22.70 -12.64
C ASN A 63 -13.54 -22.03 -13.98
N PRO A 64 -14.47 -22.03 -14.97
CA PRO A 64 -14.20 -21.52 -16.30
C PRO A 64 -14.06 -19.99 -16.27
N THR A 65 -13.05 -19.46 -16.96
CA THR A 65 -12.80 -18.02 -17.02
C THR A 65 -12.62 -17.53 -18.45
N VAL A 66 -13.08 -16.31 -18.73
CA VAL A 66 -12.78 -15.62 -19.99
C VAL A 66 -11.56 -14.73 -19.74
N PRO A 67 -10.42 -14.92 -20.45
CA PRO A 67 -9.23 -14.11 -20.26
C PRO A 67 -9.46 -12.63 -20.57
N THR A 68 -8.66 -11.76 -19.95
CA THR A 68 -8.78 -10.29 -20.10
C THR A 68 -8.17 -9.76 -21.39
N TYR A 69 -7.35 -10.55 -22.07
CA TYR A 69 -6.74 -10.22 -23.36
C TYR A 69 -7.65 -10.55 -24.55
N LEU A 70 -8.80 -11.19 -24.31
CA LEU A 70 -9.73 -11.57 -25.37
C LEU A 70 -10.56 -10.34 -25.78
N ASP A 71 -10.70 -10.13 -27.09
CA ASP A 71 -11.55 -9.07 -27.63
C ASP A 71 -13.03 -9.29 -27.21
N PRO A 72 -13.77 -8.23 -26.80
CA PRO A 72 -15.18 -8.35 -26.41
C PRO A 72 -16.08 -8.99 -27.48
N SER A 73 -15.76 -8.83 -28.77
CA SER A 73 -16.49 -9.46 -29.87
C SER A 73 -16.38 -10.99 -29.90
N LEU A 74 -15.33 -11.55 -29.27
CA LEU A 74 -15.11 -12.98 -29.12
C LEU A 74 -15.66 -13.54 -27.80
N PHE A 75 -16.39 -12.73 -27.02
CA PHE A 75 -16.90 -13.15 -25.74
C PHE A 75 -18.02 -14.19 -25.89
N VAL A 76 -17.74 -15.42 -25.45
CA VAL A 76 -18.73 -16.52 -25.39
C VAL A 76 -19.27 -16.67 -23.96
N ARG A 77 -20.57 -16.96 -23.82
CA ARG A 77 -21.22 -17.17 -22.52
C ARG A 77 -20.92 -18.57 -21.95
N ILE A 78 -19.70 -18.75 -21.46
CA ILE A 78 -19.19 -20.04 -20.95
C ILE A 78 -19.87 -20.56 -19.67
N ALA A 79 -20.62 -19.70 -18.96
CA ALA A 79 -21.25 -20.04 -17.68
C ALA A 79 -22.39 -21.08 -17.80
N HIS A 80 -23.03 -21.19 -18.97
CA HIS A 80 -24.13 -22.13 -19.20
C HIS A 80 -23.67 -23.41 -19.92
N GLU A 81 -22.38 -23.51 -20.26
CA GLU A 81 -21.85 -24.66 -20.97
C GLU A 81 -21.57 -25.83 -20.04
N SER A 82 -21.64 -27.04 -20.58
CA SER A 82 -21.23 -28.24 -19.85
C SER A 82 -19.69 -28.32 -19.78
N ILE A 83 -19.16 -28.96 -18.74
CA ILE A 83 -17.72 -29.25 -18.61
C ILE A 83 -17.23 -30.03 -19.85
N THR A 84 -18.02 -30.97 -20.35
CA THR A 84 -17.70 -31.76 -21.55
C THR A 84 -17.56 -30.91 -22.81
N ALA A 85 -18.49 -29.97 -23.03
CA ALA A 85 -18.43 -29.07 -24.20
C ALA A 85 -17.16 -28.22 -24.15
N ARG A 86 -16.88 -27.56 -23.02
CA ARG A 86 -15.67 -26.74 -22.86
C ARG A 86 -14.38 -27.54 -23.02
N ARG A 87 -14.35 -28.79 -22.57
CA ARG A 87 -13.21 -29.69 -22.81
C ARG A 87 -13.07 -29.99 -24.30
N GLN A 88 -14.16 -30.27 -25.01
CA GLN A 88 -14.12 -30.50 -26.46
C GLN A 88 -13.65 -29.26 -27.22
N ASP A 89 -14.08 -28.07 -26.80
CA ASP A 89 -13.63 -26.80 -27.39
C ASP A 89 -12.13 -26.56 -27.16
N ALA A 90 -11.64 -26.85 -25.94
CA ALA A 90 -10.21 -26.77 -25.63
C ALA A 90 -9.37 -27.73 -26.48
N LEU A 91 -9.83 -28.97 -26.67
CA LEU A 91 -9.19 -29.96 -27.55
C LEU A 91 -9.23 -29.51 -29.01
N GLY A 92 -10.38 -29.05 -29.49
CA GLY A 92 -10.57 -28.56 -30.84
C GLY A 92 -9.64 -27.38 -31.15
N ALA A 93 -9.60 -26.37 -30.27
CA ALA A 93 -8.73 -25.21 -30.40
C ALA A 93 -7.24 -25.58 -30.37
N MET A 94 -6.85 -26.51 -29.51
CA MET A 94 -5.47 -27.01 -29.45
C MET A 94 -5.06 -27.74 -30.74
N LEU A 95 -5.95 -28.53 -31.33
CA LEU A 95 -5.65 -29.35 -32.50
C LEU A 95 -5.89 -28.62 -33.83
N TRP A 96 -6.66 -27.53 -33.84
CA TRP A 96 -7.07 -26.84 -35.06
C TRP A 96 -5.92 -26.55 -36.03
N ARG A 97 -4.82 -25.93 -35.55
CA ARG A 97 -3.66 -25.60 -36.40
C ARG A 97 -2.90 -26.82 -36.90
N SER A 98 -3.00 -27.97 -36.21
CA SER A 98 -2.42 -29.23 -36.67
C SER A 98 -3.29 -29.90 -37.76
N LEU A 99 -4.60 -29.66 -37.70
CA LEU A 99 -5.60 -30.21 -38.63
C LEU A 99 -5.83 -29.34 -39.87
N GLU A 100 -5.40 -28.07 -39.84
CA GLU A 100 -5.49 -27.14 -40.97
C GLU A 100 -4.09 -26.78 -41.52
N PRO A 101 -3.53 -27.59 -42.45
CA PRO A 101 -2.15 -27.41 -42.93
C PRO A 101 -1.92 -26.09 -43.67
N ASN A 102 -2.97 -25.48 -44.20
CA ASN A 102 -2.92 -24.24 -44.97
C ASN A 102 -2.99 -22.98 -44.08
N ALA A 103 -3.32 -23.12 -42.78
CA ALA A 103 -3.38 -22.01 -41.85
C ALA A 103 -1.98 -21.57 -41.41
N ALA A 104 -1.40 -20.59 -42.11
CA ALA A 104 -0.19 -19.91 -41.68
C ALA A 104 -0.51 -18.79 -40.65
N PRO A 105 0.35 -18.55 -39.63
CA PRO A 105 1.53 -19.34 -39.25
C PRO A 105 1.17 -20.64 -38.50
N ARG A 106 1.97 -21.70 -38.70
CA ARG A 106 1.72 -23.04 -38.11
C ARG A 106 2.33 -23.26 -36.71
N THR A 107 3.02 -22.25 -36.17
CA THR A 107 3.52 -22.30 -34.79
C THR A 107 2.41 -21.91 -33.83
N GLN A 108 2.27 -22.68 -32.74
CA GLN A 108 1.33 -22.43 -31.67
C GLN A 108 2.03 -22.56 -30.33
N ILE A 109 1.83 -21.57 -29.46
CA ILE A 109 2.24 -21.63 -28.06
C ILE A 109 0.97 -21.87 -27.26
N LEU A 110 0.94 -22.94 -26.47
CA LEU A 110 -0.17 -23.24 -25.57
C LEU A 110 0.11 -22.59 -24.23
N VAL A 111 -0.71 -21.59 -23.86
CA VAL A 111 -0.58 -20.84 -22.61
C VAL A 111 -1.86 -21.00 -21.80
N PRO A 112 -1.94 -22.04 -20.94
CA PRO A 112 -3.06 -22.14 -20.00
C PRO A 112 -3.03 -20.98 -18.99
N PRO A 113 -4.15 -20.69 -18.32
CA PRO A 113 -4.19 -19.66 -17.28
C PRO A 113 -3.25 -20.00 -16.11
N ALA A 114 -2.72 -18.98 -15.43
CA ALA A 114 -1.83 -19.16 -14.29
C ALA A 114 -2.50 -19.91 -13.12
N SER A 115 -3.81 -19.72 -12.93
CA SER A 115 -4.65 -20.49 -12.02
C SER A 115 -5.59 -21.38 -12.84
N TRP A 116 -5.15 -22.61 -13.13
CA TRP A 116 -5.94 -23.55 -13.93
C TRP A 116 -6.60 -24.63 -13.06
N SER A 117 -7.92 -24.58 -12.95
CA SER A 117 -8.74 -25.46 -12.10
C SER A 117 -9.26 -26.69 -12.84
N LEU A 118 -8.36 -27.44 -13.48
CA LEU A 118 -8.70 -28.67 -14.18
C LEU A 118 -9.00 -29.83 -13.23
N ALA A 119 -10.00 -30.63 -13.58
CA ALA A 119 -10.14 -31.97 -13.02
C ALA A 119 -9.06 -32.91 -13.57
N SER A 120 -8.74 -33.99 -12.83
CA SER A 120 -7.76 -35.00 -13.24
C SER A 120 -8.04 -35.57 -14.63
N ASP A 121 -9.30 -35.87 -14.91
CA ASP A 121 -9.73 -36.52 -16.14
C ASP A 121 -9.59 -35.57 -17.32
N ASP A 122 -9.94 -34.28 -17.14
CA ASP A 122 -9.77 -33.25 -18.15
C ASP A 122 -8.28 -33.03 -18.47
N ALA A 123 -7.44 -32.96 -17.43
CA ALA A 123 -5.99 -32.84 -17.60
C ALA A 123 -5.40 -34.04 -18.35
N GLN A 124 -5.83 -35.26 -18.00
CA GLN A 124 -5.39 -36.48 -18.67
C GLN A 124 -5.80 -36.48 -20.15
N VAL A 125 -7.04 -36.11 -20.46
CA VAL A 125 -7.54 -36.06 -21.84
C VAL A 125 -6.77 -35.02 -22.67
N ILE A 126 -6.55 -33.82 -22.15
CA ILE A 126 -5.81 -32.76 -22.84
C ILE A 126 -4.35 -33.18 -23.10
N LEU A 127 -3.66 -33.69 -22.09
CA LEU A 127 -2.27 -34.13 -22.22
C LEU A 127 -2.14 -35.35 -23.15
N THR A 128 -3.12 -36.27 -23.12
CA THR A 128 -3.14 -37.43 -24.03
C THR A 128 -3.36 -36.99 -25.47
N ALA A 129 -4.25 -36.03 -25.72
CA ALA A 129 -4.47 -35.48 -27.06
C ALA A 129 -3.21 -34.78 -27.60
N LEU A 130 -2.53 -33.97 -26.76
CA LEU A 130 -1.26 -33.33 -27.12
C LEU A 130 -0.18 -34.37 -27.45
N ALA A 131 0.00 -35.37 -26.59
CA ALA A 131 0.97 -36.45 -26.80
C ALA A 131 0.65 -37.27 -28.06
N THR A 132 -0.63 -37.50 -28.33
CA THR A 132 -1.09 -38.22 -29.53
C THR A 132 -0.79 -37.42 -30.79
N ALA A 133 -1.08 -36.11 -30.81
CA ALA A 133 -0.76 -35.24 -31.94
C ALA A 133 0.74 -35.22 -32.26
N ILE A 134 1.60 -35.26 -31.23
CA ILE A 134 3.05 -35.38 -31.42
C ILE A 134 3.43 -36.76 -31.96
N ARG A 135 2.92 -37.84 -31.36
CA ARG A 135 3.27 -39.22 -31.71
C ARG A 135 2.80 -39.61 -33.12
N SER A 136 1.66 -39.09 -33.57
CA SER A 136 1.13 -39.31 -34.91
C SER A 136 1.77 -38.44 -35.98
N GLY A 137 2.66 -37.51 -35.60
CA GLY A 137 3.29 -36.58 -36.54
C GLY A 137 2.41 -35.40 -36.98
N LEU A 138 1.24 -35.21 -36.37
CA LEU A 138 0.38 -34.04 -36.62
C LEU A 138 0.99 -32.75 -36.07
N ALA A 139 1.81 -32.85 -35.01
CA ALA A 139 2.53 -31.74 -34.41
C ALA A 139 3.98 -32.13 -34.10
N VAL A 140 4.88 -31.14 -34.07
CA VAL A 140 6.28 -31.33 -33.68
C VAL A 140 6.53 -30.52 -32.41
N PRO A 141 7.06 -31.13 -31.32
CA PRO A 141 7.34 -30.40 -30.09
C PRO A 141 8.45 -29.39 -30.33
N ARG A 142 8.25 -28.16 -29.85
CA ARG A 142 9.25 -27.09 -29.94
C ARG A 142 9.68 -26.66 -28.53
N PRO A 143 10.96 -26.81 -28.16
CA PRO A 143 11.42 -26.44 -26.83
C PRO A 143 11.42 -24.92 -26.66
N LEU A 144 11.08 -24.44 -25.46
CA LEU A 144 10.98 -23.01 -25.16
C LEU A 144 12.27 -22.22 -25.49
N PRO A 145 13.50 -22.73 -25.23
CA PRO A 145 14.72 -22.05 -25.65
C PRO A 145 14.80 -21.74 -27.15
N ALA A 146 14.26 -22.61 -28.01
CA ALA A 146 14.22 -22.36 -29.46
C ALA A 146 13.25 -21.21 -29.80
N VAL A 147 12.09 -21.17 -29.13
CA VAL A 147 11.12 -20.06 -29.28
C VAL A 147 11.75 -18.73 -28.86
N ILE A 148 12.50 -18.72 -27.74
CA ILE A 148 13.20 -17.53 -27.25
C ILE A 148 14.29 -17.10 -28.23
N ALA A 149 15.10 -18.04 -28.73
CA ALA A 149 16.17 -17.74 -29.69
C ALA A 149 15.63 -17.16 -31.00
N ASP A 150 14.57 -17.75 -31.55
CA ASP A 150 13.95 -17.28 -32.80
C ASP A 150 13.25 -15.94 -32.65
N ALA A 151 12.66 -15.67 -31.48
CA ALA A 151 12.15 -14.34 -31.15
C ALA A 151 13.31 -13.32 -31.02
N ALA A 152 14.38 -13.66 -30.30
CA ALA A 152 15.52 -12.77 -30.11
C ALA A 152 16.27 -12.43 -31.41
N ALA A 153 16.24 -13.34 -32.40
CA ALA A 153 16.85 -13.17 -33.71
C ALA A 153 16.13 -12.16 -34.63
N ARG A 154 14.92 -11.71 -34.27
CA ARG A 154 14.13 -10.73 -35.04
C ARG A 154 14.80 -9.37 -35.09
N THR A 155 15.16 -8.86 -36.26
CA THR A 155 15.87 -7.56 -36.42
C THR A 155 15.01 -6.44 -37.00
N GLU A 156 13.70 -6.68 -37.17
CA GLU A 156 12.76 -5.70 -37.69
C GLU A 156 12.68 -4.46 -36.76
N PRO A 157 12.33 -3.27 -37.29
CA PRO A 157 12.14 -2.07 -36.49
C PRO A 157 11.12 -2.30 -35.35
N PRO A 158 11.33 -1.72 -34.15
CA PRO A 158 10.36 -1.81 -33.07
C PRO A 158 9.00 -1.24 -33.47
N GLU A 159 7.96 -2.05 -33.33
CA GLU A 159 6.56 -1.66 -33.44
C GLU A 159 5.97 -1.68 -32.03
N PRO A 160 5.83 -0.51 -31.37
CA PRO A 160 5.27 -0.45 -30.04
C PRO A 160 3.82 -0.97 -30.07
N PRO A 161 3.37 -1.66 -29.01
CA PRO A 161 2.00 -2.14 -28.97
C PRO A 161 1.03 -0.95 -29.01
N GLY A 162 -0.12 -1.14 -29.65
CA GLY A 162 -1.19 -0.15 -29.71
C GLY A 162 -1.80 0.16 -28.33
N ALA A 163 -2.78 1.06 -28.31
CA ALA A 163 -3.52 1.37 -27.09
C ALA A 163 -4.24 0.11 -26.57
N TYR A 164 -3.79 -0.43 -25.44
CA TYR A 164 -4.48 -1.53 -24.77
C TYR A 164 -5.82 -1.04 -24.22
N SER A 165 -6.90 -1.37 -24.92
CA SER A 165 -8.28 -1.05 -24.53
C SER A 165 -8.87 -2.04 -23.52
N ALA A 166 -8.08 -3.00 -23.00
CA ALA A 166 -8.54 -4.09 -22.13
C ALA A 166 -8.98 -3.61 -20.74
N ALA A 167 -10.08 -2.86 -20.68
CA ALA A 167 -10.70 -2.29 -19.48
C ALA A 167 -11.02 -3.38 -18.44
N ARG A 168 -11.44 -4.57 -18.88
CA ARG A 168 -11.77 -5.71 -18.01
C ARG A 168 -10.57 -6.22 -17.21
N GLY A 169 -9.35 -6.03 -17.74
CA GLY A 169 -8.09 -6.40 -17.12
C GLY A 169 -7.47 -5.35 -16.22
N ARG A 170 -8.08 -4.17 -16.05
CA ARG A 170 -7.59 -3.08 -15.19
C ARG A 170 -8.20 -3.07 -13.78
N PHE A 171 -7.40 -2.74 -12.77
CA PHE A 171 -7.94 -2.36 -11.46
C PHE A 171 -8.52 -0.95 -11.55
N ASN A 172 -9.63 -0.70 -10.87
CA ASN A 172 -10.23 0.62 -10.88
C ASN A 172 -9.29 1.67 -10.26
N ASP A 173 -9.44 2.93 -10.70
CA ASP A 173 -8.55 4.01 -10.30
C ASP A 173 -8.66 4.36 -8.81
N ASP A 174 -9.83 4.14 -8.20
CA ASP A 174 -10.04 4.24 -6.76
C ASP A 174 -9.17 3.25 -5.97
N ILE A 175 -9.06 1.99 -6.42
CA ILE A 175 -8.22 0.96 -5.79
C ILE A 175 -6.75 1.36 -5.88
N THR A 176 -6.29 1.76 -7.07
CA THR A 176 -4.88 2.15 -7.25
C THR A 176 -4.52 3.41 -6.44
N THR A 177 -5.45 4.36 -6.37
CA THR A 177 -5.33 5.58 -5.55
C THR A 177 -5.32 5.25 -4.06
N GLN A 178 -6.20 4.36 -3.60
CA GLN A 178 -6.27 3.89 -2.22
C GLN A 178 -4.96 3.20 -1.81
N ILE A 179 -4.40 2.34 -2.66
CA ILE A 179 -3.10 1.72 -2.42
C ILE A 179 -2.01 2.80 -2.30
N GLY A 180 -1.96 3.75 -3.23
CA GLY A 180 -1.00 4.86 -3.16
C GLY A 180 -1.08 5.63 -1.84
N GLY A 181 -2.29 5.94 -1.38
CA GLY A 181 -2.54 6.58 -0.08
C GLY A 181 -2.10 5.73 1.12
N GLN A 182 -2.48 4.45 1.15
CA GLN A 182 -2.12 3.52 2.23
C GLN A 182 -0.62 3.26 2.30
N VAL A 183 0.05 3.08 1.15
CA VAL A 183 1.50 2.96 1.05
C VAL A 183 2.18 4.20 1.62
N ALA A 184 1.75 5.40 1.22
CA ALA A 184 2.31 6.64 1.73
C ALA A 184 2.14 6.80 3.25
N ARG A 185 0.95 6.46 3.78
CA ARG A 185 0.69 6.48 5.24
C ARG A 185 1.56 5.46 5.99
N LEU A 186 1.65 4.22 5.50
CA LEU A 186 2.46 3.17 6.11
C LEU A 186 3.95 3.52 6.11
N TRP A 187 4.46 4.14 5.05
CA TRP A 187 5.85 4.60 5.01
C TRP A 187 6.14 5.68 6.04
N LYS A 188 5.22 6.62 6.26
CA LYS A 188 5.35 7.65 7.31
C LYS A 188 5.34 7.07 8.73
N LEU A 189 4.61 5.98 8.95
CA LEU A 189 4.72 5.23 10.21
C LEU A 189 6.08 4.53 10.29
N THR A 190 6.44 3.79 9.24
CA THR A 190 7.68 2.99 9.16
C THR A 190 8.93 3.83 9.36
N SER A 191 8.97 5.08 8.88
CA SER A 191 10.09 6.01 9.08
C SER A 191 10.28 6.41 10.55
N ALA A 192 9.20 6.42 11.35
CA ALA A 192 9.24 6.73 12.77
C ALA A 192 9.68 5.54 13.62
N LEU A 193 9.46 4.31 13.16
CA LEU A 193 9.85 3.08 13.87
C LEU A 193 11.38 2.91 13.93
N THR A 194 11.88 2.32 15.01
CA THR A 194 13.30 1.98 15.18
C THR A 194 13.50 0.47 15.28
N ILE A 195 14.64 0.04 15.80
CA ILE A 195 14.99 -1.37 15.95
C ILE A 195 14.73 -1.75 17.40
N ASP A 196 14.03 -2.86 17.63
CA ASP A 196 13.95 -3.44 18.96
C ASP A 196 15.22 -4.22 19.27
N ASP A 197 16.08 -3.71 20.15
CA ASP A 197 17.34 -4.36 20.54
C ASP A 197 17.15 -5.74 21.19
N ARG A 198 15.96 -6.04 21.73
CA ARG A 198 15.68 -7.35 22.35
C ARG A 198 15.42 -8.45 21.34
N THR A 199 14.82 -8.12 20.20
CA THR A 199 14.36 -9.08 19.19
C THR A 199 15.08 -8.93 17.85
N GLY A 200 15.76 -7.80 17.62
CA GLY A 200 16.32 -7.41 16.33
C GLY A 200 15.27 -7.00 15.30
N LEU A 201 13.99 -6.91 15.69
CA LEU A 201 12.90 -6.57 14.78
C LEU A 201 12.98 -5.10 14.37
N THR A 202 13.13 -4.88 13.06
CA THR A 202 13.16 -3.52 12.49
C THR A 202 11.76 -3.05 12.11
N GLY A 203 11.54 -1.74 12.10
CA GLY A 203 10.30 -1.14 11.60
C GLY A 203 9.88 -1.62 10.19
N VAL A 204 10.85 -1.79 9.28
CA VAL A 204 10.58 -2.26 7.89
C VAL A 204 10.10 -3.71 7.85
N GLN A 205 10.63 -4.56 8.73
CA GLN A 205 10.19 -5.94 8.87
C GLN A 205 8.81 -6.00 9.54
N TYR A 206 8.58 -5.18 10.57
CA TYR A 206 7.31 -5.10 11.27
C TYR A 206 6.15 -4.71 10.34
N THR A 207 6.36 -3.79 9.41
CA THR A 207 5.33 -3.34 8.45
C THR A 207 5.33 -4.11 7.11
N ALA A 208 6.24 -5.08 6.92
CA ALA A 208 6.32 -5.85 5.67
C ALA A 208 5.02 -6.58 5.29
N PRO A 209 4.32 -7.27 6.22
CA PRO A 209 3.09 -8.00 5.88
C PRO A 209 2.02 -7.10 5.23
N LEU A 210 1.86 -5.86 5.71
CA LEU A 210 0.89 -4.92 5.14
C LEU A 210 1.26 -4.49 3.72
N ARG A 211 2.56 -4.34 3.42
CA ARG A 211 3.03 -4.04 2.05
C ARG A 211 2.77 -5.22 1.12
N GLU A 212 3.04 -6.43 1.58
CA GLU A 212 2.79 -7.65 0.82
C GLU A 212 1.29 -7.89 0.60
N ASP A 213 0.45 -7.58 1.58
CA ASP A 213 -1.00 -7.70 1.46
C ASP A 213 -1.59 -6.70 0.46
N MET A 214 -1.06 -5.47 0.39
CA MET A 214 -1.43 -4.51 -0.67
C MET A 214 -1.06 -5.03 -2.06
N LEU A 215 0.12 -5.65 -2.22
CA LEU A 215 0.50 -6.29 -3.49
C LEU A 215 -0.37 -7.50 -3.81
N ARG A 216 -0.71 -8.31 -2.79
CA ARG A 216 -1.60 -9.46 -2.92
C ARG A 216 -3.02 -9.05 -3.32
N ALA A 217 -3.48 -7.87 -2.87
CA ALA A 217 -4.76 -7.30 -3.31
C ALA A 217 -4.81 -7.04 -4.82
N LEU A 218 -3.66 -6.84 -5.47
CA LEU A 218 -3.53 -6.65 -6.92
C LEU A 218 -3.35 -7.95 -7.71
N SER A 219 -3.68 -9.10 -7.13
CA SER A 219 -3.49 -10.39 -7.79
C SER A 219 -4.35 -10.54 -9.03
N GLN A 220 -3.71 -10.89 -10.16
CA GLN A 220 -4.40 -11.23 -11.41
C GLN A 220 -4.85 -12.69 -11.49
N SER A 221 -4.57 -13.50 -10.46
CA SER A 221 -5.06 -14.89 -10.37
C SER A 221 -6.56 -14.98 -10.07
N LEU A 222 -7.15 -13.87 -9.60
CA LEU A 222 -8.57 -13.75 -9.30
C LEU A 222 -9.37 -13.42 -10.57
N PRO A 223 -10.61 -13.91 -10.70
CA PRO A 223 -11.45 -13.61 -11.86
C PRO A 223 -11.64 -12.09 -12.05
N PRO A 224 -11.58 -11.59 -13.29
CA PRO A 224 -11.59 -10.16 -13.57
C PRO A 224 -12.84 -9.45 -13.05
N ASP A 225 -13.99 -10.13 -13.09
CA ASP A 225 -15.28 -9.56 -12.70
C ASP A 225 -15.42 -9.39 -11.17
N THR A 226 -14.62 -10.10 -10.37
CA THR A 226 -14.72 -10.09 -8.89
C THR A 226 -13.53 -9.45 -8.20
N ARG A 227 -12.36 -9.41 -8.86
CA ARG A 227 -11.10 -8.98 -8.23
C ARG A 227 -11.10 -7.55 -7.71
N ASN A 228 -11.84 -6.61 -8.33
CA ASN A 228 -11.94 -5.23 -7.82
C ASN A 228 -12.64 -5.21 -6.44
N GLY A 229 -13.76 -5.91 -6.30
CA GLY A 229 -14.46 -6.02 -5.00
C GLY A 229 -13.63 -6.75 -3.95
N LEU A 230 -12.92 -7.82 -4.34
CA LEU A 230 -12.01 -8.54 -3.43
C LEU A 230 -10.81 -7.69 -3.01
N ALA A 231 -10.24 -6.90 -3.93
CA ALA A 231 -9.17 -5.97 -3.64
C ALA A 231 -9.64 -4.90 -2.64
N GLN A 232 -10.82 -4.31 -2.87
CA GLN A 232 -11.41 -3.33 -1.97
C GLN A 232 -11.61 -3.89 -0.55
N GLN A 233 -12.14 -5.12 -0.41
CA GLN A 233 -12.30 -5.78 0.89
C GLN A 233 -10.95 -5.98 1.61
N ARG A 234 -9.93 -6.45 0.89
CA ARG A 234 -8.58 -6.63 1.45
C ARG A 234 -7.97 -5.29 1.87
N LEU A 235 -8.09 -4.25 1.04
CA LEU A 235 -7.57 -2.93 1.34
C LEU A 235 -8.32 -2.24 2.49
N ALA A 236 -9.60 -2.56 2.72
CA ALA A 236 -10.32 -2.09 3.89
C ALA A 236 -9.72 -2.67 5.19
N VAL A 237 -9.37 -3.96 5.19
CA VAL A 237 -8.68 -4.60 6.32
C VAL A 237 -7.30 -3.98 6.53
N VAL A 238 -6.51 -3.84 5.46
CA VAL A 238 -5.18 -3.19 5.54
C VAL A 238 -5.29 -1.76 6.08
N GLY A 239 -6.25 -0.99 5.57
CA GLY A 239 -6.49 0.39 6.01
C GLY A 239 -6.81 0.47 7.50
N LYS A 240 -7.73 -0.39 7.96
CA LYS A 240 -8.06 -0.49 9.38
C LYS A 240 -6.83 -0.88 10.22
N THR A 241 -6.04 -1.85 9.78
CA THR A 241 -4.82 -2.23 10.51
C THR A 241 -3.83 -1.07 10.57
N ILE A 242 -3.67 -0.30 9.49
CA ILE A 242 -2.83 0.91 9.51
C ILE A 242 -3.37 1.92 10.53
N ASP A 243 -4.68 2.18 10.54
CA ASP A 243 -5.32 3.08 11.50
C ASP A 243 -5.11 2.59 12.94
N ASP A 244 -5.27 1.29 13.20
CA ASP A 244 -5.03 0.67 14.49
C ASP A 244 -3.56 0.82 14.92
N LEU A 245 -2.59 0.72 14.01
CA LEU A 245 -1.17 0.96 14.32
C LEU A 245 -0.89 2.43 14.69
N PHE A 246 -1.48 3.40 13.98
CA PHE A 246 -1.39 4.81 14.35
C PHE A 246 -2.09 5.08 15.71
N GLY A 247 -3.20 4.38 15.97
CA GLY A 247 -3.96 4.46 17.22
C GLY A 247 -3.36 3.70 18.40
N ALA A 248 -2.40 2.80 18.16
CA ALA A 248 -1.74 2.03 19.21
C ALA A 248 -0.73 2.85 20.03
N VAL A 249 -0.31 4.02 19.52
CA VAL A 249 0.63 4.92 20.20
C VAL A 249 -0.17 6.09 20.77
N THR A 250 -0.32 6.13 22.09
CA THR A 250 -1.24 7.05 22.76
C THR A 250 -0.62 7.76 23.96
N ILE A 251 -1.24 8.86 24.36
CA ILE A 251 -0.99 9.50 25.65
C ILE A 251 -1.97 8.91 26.66
N VAL A 252 -1.46 8.39 27.78
CA VAL A 252 -2.28 7.87 28.86
C VAL A 252 -2.95 9.05 29.56
N ASN A 253 -4.28 9.07 29.58
CA ASN A 253 -5.04 10.10 30.29
C ASN A 253 -4.98 9.87 31.80
N PRO A 254 -4.43 10.81 32.60
CA PRO A 254 -4.36 10.68 34.06
C PRO A 254 -5.72 10.81 34.77
N GLY A 255 -6.82 11.06 34.05
CA GLY A 255 -8.19 10.98 34.56
C GLY A 255 -8.62 12.08 35.54
N GLY A 256 -7.74 13.03 35.87
CA GLY A 256 -7.99 14.08 36.86
C GLY A 256 -7.36 15.43 36.53
N SER A 257 -7.73 16.45 37.30
CA SER A 257 -7.10 17.77 37.22
C SER A 257 -5.76 17.77 37.94
N TYR A 258 -4.73 18.34 37.33
CA TYR A 258 -3.41 18.47 37.93
C TYR A 258 -3.23 19.86 38.54
N THR A 259 -2.88 19.93 39.82
CA THR A 259 -2.60 21.20 40.51
C THR A 259 -1.11 21.47 40.52
N LEU A 260 -0.69 22.59 39.94
CA LEU A 260 0.70 23.04 39.96
C LEU A 260 1.02 23.71 41.29
N ALA A 261 2.03 23.18 41.97
CA ALA A 261 2.49 23.71 43.25
C ALA A 261 3.31 25.00 43.10
N THR A 262 4.01 25.16 41.97
CA THR A 262 4.90 26.29 41.69
C THR A 262 4.80 26.70 40.22
N GLU A 263 5.30 27.90 39.89
CA GLU A 263 5.35 28.45 38.52
C GLU A 263 6.12 27.55 37.53
N HIS A 264 7.00 26.66 38.03
CA HIS A 264 7.89 25.80 37.23
C HIS A 264 7.66 24.29 37.48
N SER A 265 6.48 23.91 37.97
CA SER A 265 6.19 22.50 38.29
C SER A 265 6.07 21.67 36.99
N PRO A 266 6.81 20.56 36.83
CA PRO A 266 6.71 19.74 35.63
C PRO A 266 5.32 19.08 35.51
N LEU A 267 4.86 18.91 34.28
CA LEU A 267 3.63 18.20 33.94
C LEU A 267 3.95 16.70 33.78
N PRO A 268 3.46 15.82 34.67
CA PRO A 268 3.63 14.39 34.51
C PRO A 268 2.69 13.87 33.41
N LEU A 269 3.26 13.17 32.45
CA LEU A 269 2.54 12.45 31.40
C LEU A 269 3.02 11.01 31.37
N ALA A 270 2.22 10.11 30.81
CA ALA A 270 2.69 8.78 30.46
C ALA A 270 2.33 8.53 29.00
N LEU A 271 3.29 8.04 28.24
CA LEU A 271 3.09 7.62 26.86
C LEU A 271 2.94 6.11 26.84
N HIS A 272 2.10 5.61 25.94
CA HIS A 272 1.91 4.19 25.71
C HIS A 272 2.20 3.86 24.25
N ASN A 273 3.03 2.85 24.02
CA ASN A 273 3.25 2.26 22.72
C ASN A 273 2.77 0.81 22.72
N GLY A 274 1.63 0.57 22.08
CA GLY A 274 1.07 -0.76 21.87
C GLY A 274 1.70 -1.52 20.70
N LEU A 275 2.68 -0.94 19.99
CA LEU A 275 3.42 -1.61 18.92
C LEU A 275 4.46 -2.58 19.50
N ALA A 276 4.83 -3.58 18.70
CA ALA A 276 5.88 -4.54 19.07
C ALA A 276 7.31 -4.00 18.87
N VAL A 277 7.46 -2.80 18.32
CA VAL A 277 8.76 -2.15 18.05
C VAL A 277 8.76 -0.74 18.63
N PRO A 278 9.94 -0.19 18.99
CA PRO A 278 10.02 1.18 19.45
C PRO A 278 9.70 2.17 18.32
N ILE A 279 9.21 3.34 18.70
CA ILE A 279 8.82 4.42 17.79
C ILE A 279 9.36 5.76 18.28
N ARG A 280 9.89 6.55 17.36
CA ARG A 280 10.30 7.92 17.63
C ARG A 280 9.09 8.84 17.53
N VAL A 281 8.91 9.67 18.55
CA VAL A 281 7.76 10.57 18.67
C VAL A 281 8.20 11.95 19.14
N ARG A 282 7.34 12.93 18.92
CA ARG A 282 7.41 14.29 19.45
C ARG A 282 6.10 14.61 20.14
N LEU A 283 6.22 15.24 21.30
CA LEU A 283 5.07 15.76 22.02
C LEU A 283 4.74 17.16 21.50
N GLN A 284 3.51 17.38 21.08
CA GLN A 284 3.00 18.70 20.78
C GLN A 284 2.02 19.10 21.87
N VAL A 285 2.34 20.20 22.56
CA VAL A 285 1.50 20.77 23.61
C VAL A 285 1.01 22.13 23.13
N ASP A 286 -0.30 22.25 22.92
CA ASP A 286 -0.91 23.51 22.52
C ASP A 286 -1.15 24.35 23.79
N ALA A 287 -0.18 25.21 24.08
CA ALA A 287 -0.13 25.98 25.32
C ALA A 287 -1.08 27.21 25.26
N PRO A 288 -1.92 27.42 26.29
CA PRO A 288 -2.76 28.60 26.41
C PRO A 288 -1.95 29.88 26.72
N PRO A 289 -2.51 31.09 26.53
CA PRO A 289 -1.83 32.34 26.89
C PRO A 289 -1.38 32.35 28.35
N GLY A 290 -0.11 32.67 28.58
CA GLY A 290 0.50 32.66 29.92
C GLY A 290 1.09 31.31 30.36
N MET A 291 1.11 30.30 29.48
CA MET A 291 1.83 29.04 29.66
C MET A 291 2.94 28.90 28.62
N THR A 292 4.16 28.59 29.07
CA THR A 292 5.27 28.21 28.20
C THR A 292 5.61 26.75 28.45
N VAL A 293 5.81 25.97 27.40
CA VAL A 293 6.16 24.56 27.49
C VAL A 293 7.53 24.35 26.85
N ALA A 294 8.44 23.71 27.57
CA ALA A 294 9.74 23.37 27.01
C ALA A 294 9.59 22.24 25.99
N ASP A 295 10.24 22.38 24.83
CA ASP A 295 10.31 21.30 23.85
C ASP A 295 11.18 20.17 24.40
N VAL A 296 10.58 18.99 24.56
CA VAL A 296 11.25 17.78 25.05
C VAL A 296 12.04 17.10 23.94
N GLY A 297 11.91 17.59 22.70
CA GLY A 297 12.58 17.06 21.53
C GLY A 297 11.99 15.72 21.08
N GLN A 298 12.84 14.94 20.40
CA GLN A 298 12.48 13.62 19.91
C GLN A 298 12.68 12.58 21.01
N ILE A 299 11.63 11.81 21.29
CA ILE A 299 11.61 10.76 22.30
C ILE A 299 11.54 9.42 21.58
N GLU A 300 12.40 8.49 21.95
CA GLU A 300 12.26 7.09 21.56
C GLU A 300 11.37 6.37 22.58
N LEU A 301 10.21 5.92 22.11
CA LEU A 301 9.19 5.29 22.94
C LEU A 301 9.28 3.76 22.77
N PRO A 302 9.80 3.02 23.77
CA PRO A 302 9.85 1.56 23.72
C PRO A 302 8.43 0.96 23.79
N PRO A 303 8.25 -0.31 23.39
CA PRO A 303 7.00 -1.04 23.63
C PRO A 303 6.58 -0.97 25.11
N GLY A 304 5.32 -0.68 25.38
CA GLY A 304 4.78 -0.54 26.74
C GLY A 304 4.57 0.91 27.17
N TYR A 305 4.95 1.25 28.41
CA TYR A 305 4.70 2.56 29.02
C TYR A 305 5.99 3.32 29.29
N LEU A 306 6.00 4.63 29.02
CA LEU A 306 7.09 5.53 29.36
C LEU A 306 6.54 6.75 30.12
N PRO A 307 6.82 6.87 31.43
CA PRO A 307 6.52 8.09 32.17
C PRO A 307 7.44 9.23 31.70
N LEU A 308 6.86 10.41 31.48
CA LEU A 308 7.53 11.62 31.01
C LEU A 308 7.20 12.79 31.94
N ARG A 309 8.17 13.67 32.17
CA ARG A 309 7.97 14.93 32.90
C ARG A 309 8.28 16.08 31.97
N VAL A 310 7.25 16.83 31.58
CA VAL A 310 7.39 17.95 30.66
C VAL A 310 7.63 19.22 31.48
N PRO A 311 8.77 19.91 31.31
CA PRO A 311 9.00 21.19 31.98
C PRO A 311 8.03 22.24 31.41
N ILE A 312 7.34 22.94 32.31
CA ILE A 312 6.39 24.00 31.96
C ILE A 312 6.61 25.21 32.87
N GLU A 313 6.28 26.38 32.34
CA GLU A 313 6.21 27.64 33.08
C GLU A 313 4.79 28.20 32.99
N VAL A 314 4.19 28.56 34.13
CA VAL A 314 2.83 29.08 34.19
C VAL A 314 2.75 30.44 34.88
N ASN A 315 2.02 31.36 34.27
CA ASN A 315 1.79 32.73 34.75
C ASN A 315 0.29 33.06 34.84
N PHE A 316 -0.52 32.14 35.39
CA PHE A 316 -1.96 32.34 35.59
C PHE A 316 -2.46 31.66 36.89
N THR A 317 -3.63 32.07 37.38
CA THR A 317 -4.23 31.62 38.66
C THR A 317 -5.55 30.86 38.50
N GLN A 318 -5.90 30.51 37.27
CA GLN A 318 -7.18 29.88 36.94
C GLN A 318 -6.98 28.44 36.45
N ARG A 319 -8.08 27.68 36.33
CA ARG A 319 -8.06 26.36 35.68
C ARG A 319 -8.02 26.57 34.18
N VAL A 320 -7.05 25.97 33.51
CA VAL A 320 -6.90 26.05 32.06
C VAL A 320 -6.80 24.66 31.48
N ALA A 321 -7.38 24.48 30.29
CA ALA A 321 -7.24 23.25 29.53
C ALA A 321 -6.00 23.33 28.62
N VAL A 322 -5.23 22.25 28.60
CA VAL A 322 -4.05 22.09 27.76
C VAL A 322 -4.29 20.89 26.86
N ASP A 323 -4.26 21.09 25.55
CA ASP A 323 -4.41 20.01 24.58
C ASP A 323 -3.01 19.45 24.25
N VAL A 324 -2.86 18.14 24.40
CA VAL A 324 -1.60 17.43 24.18
C VAL A 324 -1.83 16.39 23.08
N SER A 325 -1.03 16.46 22.03
CA SER A 325 -1.04 15.50 20.94
C SER A 325 0.33 14.88 20.73
N LEU A 326 0.36 13.67 20.19
CA LEU A 326 1.58 12.95 19.87
C LEU A 326 1.78 12.94 18.35
N ARG A 327 3.01 13.16 17.90
CA ARG A 327 3.35 13.13 16.47
C ARG A 327 4.62 12.36 16.18
N THR A 328 4.76 11.85 14.97
CA THR A 328 6.05 11.38 14.46
C THR A 328 6.99 12.57 14.20
N PRO A 329 8.32 12.35 14.07
CA PRO A 329 9.27 13.38 13.68
C PRO A 329 8.91 14.07 12.35
N ASP A 330 8.24 13.34 11.45
CA ASP A 330 7.74 13.82 10.15
C ASP A 330 6.39 14.55 10.26
N GLY A 331 5.88 14.76 11.48
CA GLY A 331 4.69 15.58 11.77
C GLY A 331 3.35 14.88 11.67
N VAL A 332 3.33 13.54 11.56
CA VAL A 332 2.09 12.76 11.48
C VAL A 332 1.51 12.51 12.86
N ALA A 333 0.22 12.78 13.06
CA ALA A 333 -0.45 12.53 14.33
C ALA A 333 -0.50 11.04 14.69
N LEU A 334 -0.33 10.74 15.98
CA LEU A 334 -0.40 9.42 16.59
C LEU A 334 -1.44 9.44 17.71
N GLY A 335 -2.31 8.43 17.72
CA GLY A 335 -3.39 8.32 18.69
C GLY A 335 -4.35 9.51 18.70
N GLU A 336 -5.18 9.54 19.74
CA GLU A 336 -6.09 10.65 20.01
C GLU A 336 -5.42 11.71 20.90
N PRO A 337 -5.68 13.01 20.66
CA PRO A 337 -5.21 14.07 21.55
C PRO A 337 -5.89 13.98 22.91
N VAL A 338 -5.15 14.32 23.96
CA VAL A 338 -5.65 14.33 25.34
C VAL A 338 -5.75 15.76 25.84
N ARG A 339 -6.91 16.10 26.40
CA ARG A 339 -7.17 17.38 27.04
C ARG A 339 -6.94 17.28 28.55
N LEU A 340 -5.95 18.01 29.04
CA LEU A 340 -5.59 18.03 30.45
C LEU A 340 -6.12 19.30 31.12
N SER A 341 -6.70 19.17 32.31
CA SER A 341 -7.08 20.33 33.11
C SER A 341 -5.99 20.64 34.13
N VAL A 342 -5.36 21.79 33.97
CA VAL A 342 -4.27 22.25 34.84
C VAL A 342 -4.78 23.40 35.68
N HIS A 343 -4.58 23.31 36.99
CA HIS A 343 -4.92 24.36 37.94
C HIS A 343 -3.63 24.95 38.53
N SER A 344 -3.47 26.26 38.45
CA SER A 344 -2.31 26.96 39.01
C SER A 344 -2.74 27.88 40.14
N ASN A 345 -2.02 27.81 41.27
CA ASN A 345 -2.21 28.68 42.44
C ASN A 345 -1.10 29.74 42.55
N ALA A 346 -0.50 30.19 41.43
CA ALA A 346 0.61 31.13 41.42
C ALA A 346 0.22 32.54 41.94
N TYR A 347 0.27 32.72 43.26
CA TYR A 347 0.06 33.98 43.99
C TYR A 347 1.34 34.83 44.15
N GLY A 348 2.40 34.54 43.38
CA GLY A 348 3.77 34.95 43.72
C GLY A 348 4.03 36.45 43.63
N LYS A 349 3.75 37.09 42.49
CA LYS A 349 4.27 38.44 42.23
C LYS A 349 3.45 39.57 42.86
N VAL A 350 2.12 39.47 42.84
CA VAL A 350 1.24 40.54 43.35
C VAL A 350 1.30 40.60 44.88
N LEU A 351 1.21 39.46 45.55
CA LEU A 351 1.30 39.43 47.01
C LEU A 351 2.68 39.89 47.48
N PHE A 352 3.75 39.43 46.81
CA PHE A 352 5.11 39.90 47.08
C PHE A 352 5.25 41.41 46.93
N ALA A 353 4.75 41.99 45.83
CA ALA A 353 4.75 43.43 45.60
C ALA A 353 3.95 44.20 46.66
N ILE A 354 2.82 43.66 47.12
CA ILE A 354 2.02 44.24 48.22
C ILE A 354 2.79 44.20 49.54
N THR A 355 3.41 43.07 49.89
CA THR A 355 4.25 43.00 51.10
C THR A 355 5.48 43.90 51.02
N LEU A 356 6.12 44.00 49.86
CA LEU A 356 7.29 44.85 49.67
C LEU A 356 6.92 46.33 49.77
N SER A 357 5.79 46.73 49.17
CA SER A 357 5.28 48.10 49.27
C SER A 357 4.83 48.43 50.70
N ALA A 358 4.14 47.53 51.39
CA ALA A 358 3.79 47.71 52.81
C ALA A 358 5.05 47.83 53.70
N ALA A 359 6.07 47.00 53.46
CA ALA A 359 7.35 47.08 54.16
C ALA A 359 8.08 48.40 53.86
N ALA A 360 8.11 48.84 52.60
CA ALA A 360 8.71 50.11 52.20
C ALA A 360 8.04 51.30 52.89
N VAL A 361 6.70 51.32 52.94
CA VAL A 361 5.90 52.34 53.65
C VAL A 361 6.19 52.34 55.15
N LEU A 362 6.29 51.15 55.78
CA LEU A 362 6.67 51.03 57.18
C LEU A 362 8.08 51.57 57.45
N VAL A 363 9.05 51.30 56.57
CA VAL A 363 10.41 51.84 56.69
C VAL A 363 10.42 53.35 56.52
N THR A 364 9.67 53.91 55.57
CA THR A 364 9.57 55.38 55.41
C THR A 364 8.92 56.04 56.62
N LEU A 365 7.85 55.44 57.17
CA LEU A 365 7.17 55.95 58.37
C LEU A 365 8.07 55.84 59.61
N ALA A 366 8.80 54.74 59.80
CA ALA A 366 9.75 54.56 60.88
C ALA A 366 10.93 55.54 60.78
N GLY A 367 11.48 55.72 59.57
CA GLY A 367 12.54 56.69 59.30
C GLY A 367 12.10 58.14 59.58
N ARG A 368 10.91 58.53 59.11
CA ARG A 368 10.31 59.84 59.42
C ARG A 368 10.10 60.04 60.92
N ARG A 369 9.67 59.01 61.64
CA ARG A 369 9.48 59.07 63.10
C ARG A 369 10.80 59.26 63.84
N LEU A 370 11.89 58.66 63.36
CA LEU A 370 13.21 58.80 63.97
C LEU A 370 13.83 60.19 63.70
N TRP A 371 13.59 60.75 62.50
CA TRP A 371 14.06 62.09 62.12
C TRP A 371 13.44 63.21 62.95
N HIS A 372 12.16 63.07 63.33
CA HIS A 372 11.50 64.00 64.26
C HIS A 372 11.94 63.84 65.72
N ARG A 373 12.78 62.84 66.05
CA ARG A 373 13.28 62.60 67.41
C ARG A 373 14.74 63.03 67.64
N VAL A 374 15.43 63.57 66.63
CA VAL A 374 16.75 64.16 66.82
C VAL A 374 16.58 65.64 67.20
N PRO A 375 16.88 66.05 68.45
CA PRO A 375 16.87 67.45 68.83
C PRO A 375 18.10 68.14 68.24
N TRP A 376 17.90 69.31 67.65
CA TRP A 376 18.96 70.24 67.28
C TRP A 376 19.63 70.76 68.58
N PRO A 377 20.95 70.60 68.81
CA PRO A 377 21.61 71.27 69.93
C PRO A 377 21.92 72.74 69.58
N ALA A 378 21.49 73.64 70.47
CA ALA A 378 21.58 75.11 70.38
C ALA A 378 22.87 75.69 69.77
#